data_AF-A0A7X4B9L4-F1
#
_entry.id   AF-A0A7X4B9L4-F1
#
_cell.length_a   1.000
_cell.length_b   1.000
_cell.length_c   1.000
_cell.angle_alpha   90.00
_cell.angle_beta   90.00
_cell.angle_gamma   90.00
#
_symmetry.space_group_name_H-M   'P 1'
#
loop_
_entity.id
_entity.type
_entity.pdbx_description
1 polymer ?
#
loop_
_entity_poly.entity_id
_entity_poly.type
_entity_poly.pdbx_seq_one_letter_code
_entity_poly.pdbx_strand_id
1 'polypeptide(L)'
;MNDFLFVYVVVQGLLLIGAIIFLRWEKNWYTHTNTCASIVTVVGVFGTFLGIYIGLQNFHPDPDKMQDGIEGLLRGLRYAFLTSLVGIGSAVVLKITAELIASTRYEWLKVIRKLI
;
A
#
# COMPACT_ATOMS: atom_id res chain seq x y z
N MET A 1 -1.41 -14.07 -20.87
CA MET A 1 -1.24 -14.18 -19.40
C MET A 1 -0.18 -13.21 -18.87
N ASN A 2 0.88 -12.92 -19.63
CA ASN A 2 1.95 -11.99 -19.21
C ASN A 2 1.52 -10.52 -19.25
N ASP A 3 0.62 -10.13 -20.15
CA ASP A 3 0.23 -8.73 -20.32
C ASP A 3 -0.54 -8.16 -19.13
N PHE A 4 -1.44 -8.96 -18.53
CA PHE A 4 -2.21 -8.52 -17.37
C PHE A 4 -1.36 -8.41 -16.10
N LEU A 5 -0.43 -9.36 -15.91
CA LEU A 5 0.57 -9.31 -14.85
C LEU A 5 1.49 -8.09 -15.00
N PHE A 6 1.92 -7.82 -16.23
CA PHE A 6 2.74 -6.67 -16.56
C PHE A 6 2.01 -5.36 -16.27
N VAL A 7 0.78 -5.20 -16.75
CA VAL A 7 -0.05 -4.02 -16.48
C VAL A 7 -0.28 -3.83 -14.98
N TYR A 8 -0.55 -4.90 -14.24
CA TYR A 8 -0.75 -4.82 -12.79
C TYR A 8 0.52 -4.37 -12.05
N VAL A 9 1.68 -4.97 -12.34
CA VAL A 9 2.96 -4.58 -11.73
C VAL A 9 3.33 -3.14 -12.08
N VAL A 10 3.07 -2.72 -13.33
CA VAL A 10 3.33 -1.35 -13.79
C VAL A 10 2.41 -0.36 -13.08
N VAL A 11 1.11 -0.66 -12.93
CA VAL A 11 0.16 0.21 -12.20
C VAL A 11 0.53 0.31 -10.72
N GLN A 12 0.88 -0.80 -10.06
CA GLN A 12 1.33 -0.81 -8.65
C GLN A 12 2.65 -0.03 -8.49
N GLY A 13 3.60 -0.20 -9.40
CA GLY A 13 4.85 0.54 -9.42
C GLY A 13 4.65 2.04 -9.62
N LEU A 14 3.77 2.45 -10.55
CA LEU A 14 3.45 3.86 -10.77
C LEU A 14 2.74 4.50 -9.57
N LEU A 15 1.84 3.77 -8.89
CA LEU A 15 1.20 4.25 -7.67
C LEU A 15 2.21 4.42 -6.52
N LEU A 16 3.17 3.50 -6.37
CA LEU A 16 4.24 3.62 -5.39
C LEU A 16 5.18 4.79 -5.72
N ILE A 17 5.57 4.94 -6.98
CA ILE A 17 6.41 6.05 -7.43
C ILE A 17 5.69 7.38 -7.22
N GLY A 18 4.40 7.46 -7.56
CA GLY A 18 3.56 8.63 -7.32
C GLY A 18 3.45 8.95 -5.83
N ALA A 19 3.26 7.96 -4.97
CA ALA A 19 3.27 8.13 -3.52
C ALA A 19 4.64 8.63 -3.03
N ILE A 20 5.75 8.06 -3.51
CA ILE A 20 7.12 8.49 -3.13
C ILE A 20 7.42 9.92 -3.61
N ILE A 21 6.99 10.29 -4.82
CA ILE A 21 7.16 11.64 -5.38
C ILE A 21 6.32 12.63 -4.58
N PHE A 22 5.06 12.29 -4.29
CA PHE A 22 4.17 13.11 -3.46
C PHE A 22 4.77 13.31 -2.06
N LEU A 23 5.31 12.23 -1.47
CA LEU A 23 6.03 12.29 -0.21
C LEU A 23 7.31 13.13 -0.30
N ARG A 24 7.99 13.21 -1.45
CA ARG A 24 9.18 14.06 -1.67
C ARG A 24 8.86 15.53 -1.95
N TRP A 25 7.61 15.87 -2.27
CA TRP A 25 7.24 17.21 -2.73
C TRP A 25 6.92 18.17 -1.58
N GLU A 26 6.44 17.69 -0.44
CA GLU A 26 6.10 18.54 0.71
C GLU A 26 7.25 18.73 1.69
N LYS A 27 7.84 19.94 1.67
CA LYS A 27 8.93 20.41 2.55
C LYS A 27 8.54 20.50 4.05
N ASN A 28 7.26 20.31 4.41
CA ASN A 28 6.70 20.38 5.78
C ASN A 28 6.51 19.00 6.45
N TRP A 29 7.47 18.11 6.19
CA TRP A 29 7.49 16.64 6.30
C TRP A 29 7.04 15.92 7.60
N TYR A 30 6.63 16.61 8.65
CA TYR A 30 6.33 15.97 9.95
C TYR A 30 4.87 16.04 10.37
N THR A 31 4.11 16.97 9.83
CA THR A 31 2.76 17.23 10.36
C THR A 31 1.72 16.29 9.73
N HIS A 32 1.98 15.75 8.54
CA HIS A 32 0.99 14.96 7.77
C HIS A 32 1.42 13.52 7.44
N THR A 33 2.49 13.03 8.06
CA THR A 33 2.99 11.65 7.84
C THR A 33 1.98 10.60 8.29
N ASN A 34 1.22 10.86 9.36
CA ASN A 34 0.12 9.97 9.80
C ASN A 34 -1.00 9.87 8.75
N THR A 35 -1.39 10.99 8.14
CA THR A 35 -2.41 11.04 7.09
C THR A 35 -1.94 10.31 5.83
N CYS A 36 -0.68 10.54 5.41
CA CYS A 36 -0.10 9.84 4.27
C CYS A 36 -0.06 8.32 4.50
N ALA A 37 0.42 7.86 5.66
CA ALA A 37 0.44 6.44 6.00
C ALA A 37 -0.97 5.83 6.00
N SER A 38 -1.98 6.56 6.47
CA SER A 38 -3.37 6.12 6.43
C SER A 38 -3.89 5.99 4.99
N ILE A 39 -3.64 6.97 4.12
CA ILE A 39 -4.04 6.92 2.70
C ILE A 39 -3.39 5.72 2.00
N VAL A 40 -2.09 5.50 2.21
CA VAL A 40 -1.36 4.37 1.63
C VAL A 40 -1.93 3.03 2.11
N THR A 41 -2.34 2.94 3.37
CA THR A 41 -3.03 1.76 3.90
C THR A 41 -4.37 1.52 3.20
N VAL A 42 -5.18 2.58 3.04
CA VAL A 42 -6.49 2.51 2.36
C VAL A 42 -6.32 2.10 0.89
N VAL A 43 -5.29 2.61 0.20
CA VAL A 43 -4.96 2.20 -1.17
C VAL A 43 -4.57 0.71 -1.23
N GLY A 44 -3.81 0.21 -0.25
CA GLY A 44 -3.50 -1.22 -0.12
C GLY A 44 -4.76 -2.08 0.05
N VAL A 45 -5.66 -1.67 0.95
CA VAL A 45 -6.94 -2.34 1.20
C VAL A 45 -7.82 -2.33 -0.06
N PHE A 46 -7.89 -1.20 -0.76
CA PHE A 46 -8.61 -1.08 -2.04
C PHE A 46 -8.08 -2.06 -3.10
N GLY A 47 -6.75 -2.22 -3.21
CA GLY A 47 -6.12 -3.21 -4.09
C GLY A 47 -6.56 -4.64 -3.76
N THR A 48 -6.76 -4.96 -2.48
CA THR A 48 -7.29 -6.25 -2.02
C THR A 48 -8.69 -6.52 -2.61
N PHE A 49 -9.60 -5.55 -2.48
CA PHE A 49 -10.96 -5.68 -3.00
C PHE A 49 -10.98 -5.79 -4.53
N LEU A 50 -10.13 -5.03 -5.21
CA LEU A 50 -10.01 -5.08 -6.66
C LEU A 50 -9.48 -6.44 -7.16
N GLY A 51 -8.47 -7.00 -6.48
CA GLY A 51 -7.94 -8.33 -6.82
C GLY A 51 -8.96 -9.45 -6.64
N ILE A 52 -9.74 -9.40 -5.55
CA ILE A 52 -10.85 -10.33 -5.32
C ILE A 52 -11.92 -10.20 -6.41
N TYR A 53 -12.31 -8.97 -6.75
CA TYR A 53 -13.28 -8.71 -7.81
C TYR A 53 -12.86 -9.29 -9.16
N ILE A 54 -11.58 -9.12 -9.53
CA ILE A 54 -11.02 -9.69 -10.75
C ILE A 54 -11.01 -11.22 -10.70
N GLY A 55 -10.66 -11.82 -9.55
CA GLY A 55 -10.65 -13.27 -9.38
C GLY A 55 -12.04 -13.92 -9.50
N LEU A 56 -13.09 -13.20 -9.12
CA LEU A 56 -14.47 -13.69 -9.17
C LEU A 56 -15.13 -13.56 -10.54
N GLN A 57 -14.59 -12.77 -11.48
CA GLN A 57 -15.25 -12.51 -12.77
C GLN A 57 -15.48 -13.75 -13.64
N ASN A 58 -14.63 -14.78 -13.49
CA ASN A 58 -14.73 -16.02 -14.27
C ASN A 58 -15.23 -17.21 -13.42
N PHE A 59 -15.68 -16.94 -12.18
CA PHE A 59 -16.12 -17.99 -11.28
C PHE A 59 -17.54 -18.44 -11.66
N HIS A 60 -17.63 -19.59 -12.35
CA HIS A 60 -18.89 -20.25 -12.66
C HIS A 60 -19.13 -21.40 -11.66
N PRO A 61 -20.32 -21.50 -11.04
CA PRO A 61 -20.65 -22.56 -10.07
C PRO A 61 -20.93 -23.94 -10.70
N ASP A 62 -20.72 -24.12 -12.00
CA ASP A 62 -20.93 -25.40 -12.69
C ASP A 62 -19.82 -26.41 -12.40
N PRO A 63 -20.12 -27.66 -11.99
CA PRO A 63 -19.12 -28.68 -11.64
C PRO A 63 -18.07 -28.95 -12.72
N ASP A 64 -18.47 -28.88 -13.99
CA ASP A 64 -17.59 -29.13 -15.15
C ASP A 64 -16.59 -28.00 -15.42
N LYS A 65 -16.80 -26.81 -14.82
CA LYS A 65 -15.95 -25.61 -15.00
C LYS A 65 -15.36 -25.08 -13.68
N MET A 66 -15.53 -25.82 -12.58
CA MET A 66 -15.04 -25.39 -11.26
C MET A 66 -13.51 -25.25 -11.20
N GLN A 67 -12.74 -26.07 -11.91
CA GLN A 67 -11.27 -25.97 -11.90
C GLN A 67 -10.78 -24.62 -12.45
N ASP A 68 -11.33 -24.17 -13.57
CA ASP A 68 -10.98 -22.87 -14.18
C ASP A 68 -11.39 -21.68 -13.28
N GLY A 69 -12.55 -21.78 -12.63
CA GLY A 69 -13.02 -20.79 -11.67
C GLY A 69 -12.12 -20.68 -10.43
N ILE A 70 -11.67 -21.82 -9.90
CA ILE A 70 -10.77 -21.88 -8.73
C ILE A 70 -9.39 -21.30 -9.08
N GLU A 71 -8.84 -21.62 -10.25
CA GLU A 71 -7.57 -21.03 -10.69
C GLU A 71 -7.65 -19.51 -10.85
N GLY A 72 -8.75 -19.00 -11.45
CA GLY A 72 -9.01 -17.57 -11.56
C GLY A 72 -9.10 -16.88 -10.20
N LEU A 73 -9.82 -17.49 -9.26
CA LEU A 73 -9.98 -16.98 -7.90
C LEU A 73 -8.66 -16.97 -7.11
N LEU A 74 -7.89 -18.06 -7.16
CA LEU A 74 -6.56 -18.14 -6.55
C LEU A 74 -5.61 -17.09 -7.10
N ARG A 75 -5.69 -16.82 -8.41
CA ARG A 75 -4.89 -15.79 -9.06
C ARG A 75 -5.31 -14.38 -8.62
N GLY A 76 -6.60 -14.07 -8.59
CA GLY A 76 -7.12 -12.80 -8.08
C GLY A 76 -6.79 -12.58 -6.60
N LEU A 77 -6.89 -13.63 -5.78
CA LEU A 77 -6.52 -13.60 -4.36
C LEU A 77 -5.02 -13.36 -4.17
N ARG A 78 -4.16 -13.97 -4.98
CA ARG A 78 -2.71 -13.71 -4.95
C ARG A 78 -2.40 -12.25 -5.23
N TYR A 79 -3.07 -11.63 -6.20
CA TYR A 79 -2.92 -10.19 -6.46
C TYR A 79 -3.41 -9.36 -5.29
N ALA A 80 -4.61 -9.65 -4.80
CA ALA A 80 -5.20 -8.96 -3.64
C ALA A 80 -4.22 -8.94 -2.44
N PHE A 81 -3.61 -10.09 -2.15
CA PHE A 81 -2.65 -10.24 -1.06
C PHE A 81 -1.36 -9.43 -1.28
N LEU A 82 -0.81 -9.45 -2.49
CA LEU A 82 0.41 -8.70 -2.82
C LEU A 82 0.18 -7.18 -2.74
N THR A 83 -0.93 -6.66 -3.24
CA THR A 83 -1.25 -5.21 -3.09
C THR A 83 -1.33 -4.77 -1.65
N SER A 84 -1.98 -5.59 -0.80
CA SER A 84 -2.16 -5.29 0.61
C SER A 84 -0.84 -5.30 1.36
N LEU A 85 0.01 -6.30 1.09
CA LEU A 85 1.33 -6.42 1.70
C LEU A 85 2.21 -5.20 1.38
N VAL A 86 2.20 -4.74 0.14
CA VAL A 86 2.96 -3.56 -0.29
C VAL A 86 2.38 -2.28 0.33
N GLY A 87 1.06 -2.09 0.32
CA GLY A 87 0.41 -0.91 0.89
C GLY A 87 0.60 -0.80 2.40
N ILE A 88 0.36 -1.89 3.14
CA ILE A 88 0.53 -1.90 4.60
C ILE A 88 2.02 -1.81 4.95
N GLY A 89 2.89 -2.55 4.25
CA GLY A 89 4.33 -2.52 4.48
C GLY A 89 4.93 -1.13 4.28
N SER A 90 4.55 -0.43 3.21
CA SER A 90 4.98 0.95 2.99
C SER A 90 4.42 1.92 4.04
N ALA A 91 3.17 1.78 4.46
CA ALA A 91 2.60 2.59 5.55
C ALA A 91 3.35 2.41 6.89
N VAL A 92 3.76 1.18 7.21
CA VAL A 92 4.56 0.88 8.42
C VAL A 92 5.92 1.56 8.35
N VAL A 93 6.64 1.44 7.23
CA VAL A 93 7.94 2.10 7.04
C VAL A 93 7.81 3.63 7.17
N LEU A 94 6.75 4.22 6.63
CA LEU A 94 6.49 5.66 6.76
C LEU A 94 6.24 6.08 8.21
N LYS A 95 5.50 5.29 8.98
CA LYS A 95 5.27 5.59 10.40
C LYS A 95 6.56 5.48 11.22
N ILE A 96 7.33 4.42 11.04
CA ILE A 96 8.60 4.23 11.76
C ILE A 96 9.58 5.37 11.46
N THR A 97 9.73 5.73 10.19
CA THR A 97 10.61 6.85 9.81
C THR A 97 10.12 8.18 10.38
N ALA A 98 8.81 8.44 10.37
CA ALA A 98 8.24 9.64 10.98
C ALA A 98 8.49 9.70 12.50
N GLU A 99 8.29 8.59 13.21
CA GLU A 99 8.48 8.50 14.66
C GLU A 99 9.96 8.67 15.06
N LEU A 100 10.90 8.06 14.32
CA LEU A 100 12.34 8.19 14.57
C LEU A 100 12.83 9.64 14.45
N ILE A 101 12.29 10.39 13.48
CA ILE A 101 12.69 11.78 13.31
C ILE A 101 11.98 12.69 14.32
N ALA A 102 10.72 12.39 14.63
CA ALA A 102 9.97 13.12 15.66
C ALA A 102 10.60 12.99 17.05
N SER A 103 11.06 11.79 17.43
CA SER A 103 11.72 11.55 18.72
C SER A 103 13.02 12.36 18.86
N THR A 104 13.81 12.44 17.79
CA THR A 104 15.03 13.26 17.75
C THR A 104 14.71 14.73 17.98
N ARG A 105 13.65 15.26 17.34
CA ARG A 105 13.24 16.67 17.47
C ARG A 105 12.67 17.02 18.86
N TYR A 106 11.96 16.10 19.50
CA TYR A 106 11.36 16.32 20.82
C TYR A 106 12.41 16.49 21.92
N GLU A 107 13.50 15.70 21.88
CA GLU A 107 14.60 15.80 22.85
C GLU A 107 15.32 17.15 22.77
N TRP A 108 15.59 17.66 21.56
CA TRP A 108 16.20 18.98 21.38
C TRP A 108 15.32 20.13 21.90
N LEU A 109 14.00 20.05 21.70
CA LEU A 109 13.07 21.06 22.21
C LEU A 109 12.98 21.06 23.74
N LYS A 110 13.08 19.88 24.38
CA LYS A 110 13.18 19.78 25.84
C LYS A 110 14.46 20.42 26.37
N VAL A 111 15.61 20.19 25.73
CA VAL A 111 16.89 20.78 26.13
C VAL A 111 16.85 22.31 26.04
N ILE A 112 16.38 22.85 24.92
CA ILE A 112 16.29 24.32 24.72
C ILE A 112 15.34 24.95 25.74
N ARG A 113 14.18 24.34 26.00
CA ARG A 113 13.21 24.84 26.99
C ARG A 113 13.73 24.80 28.42
N LYS A 114 14.75 23.99 28.71
CA LYS A 114 15.39 23.92 30.03
C LYS A 114 16.48 24.99 30.19
N LEU A 115 16.98 25.57 29.10
CA LEU A 115 18.04 26.57 29.06
C LEU A 115 17.54 28.02 28.99
N ILE A 116 16.24 28.21 28.74
CA ILE A 116 15.53 29.50 28.77
C ILE A 116 14.68 29.54 30.04
#